data_AF-U1RC58-F1
#
_entry.id   AF-U1RC58-F1
#
_cell.length_a   1.000
_cell.length_b   1.000
_cell.length_c   1.000
_cell.angle_alpha   90.00
_cell.angle_beta   90.00
_cell.angle_gamma   90.00
#
_symmetry.space_group_name_H-M   'P 1'
#
loop_
_entity.id
_entity.type
_entity.pdbx_description
1 polymer ?
#
loop_
_entity_poly.entity_id
_entity_poly.type
_entity_poly.pdbx_seq_one_letter_code
_entity_poly.pdbx_strand_id
1 'polypeptide(L)'
;ALRLAGAVESASEHPVAAAITKAARERLDALPAVTGFSNHEGRGVSGTVEGRRVAVGRPGWLADEMGVEVPEALSAAVEEAQDSGATAVVVAVSAADTTDATDTVEAGADADKEPLQAVAVLVVRDTVRSSSRAAVAALRELGIRPVLLTGDNARAAEHVAAQVGIDAAEVRAEVLPTDKRDVVAALQAEGAVVGMVGDGVNDAAALAQAGTQGLGLAMGSGADVAIEAADITLVRTDLDAAVAAVRVSRATLRIIRQNLFWAFAYNVAAIPLAAAGLLNPMIAGAAMAASSVIVVTNSLRLRRAG
;
A
#
# COMPACT_ATOMS: atom_id res chain seq x y z
N ALA A 1 -19.44 21.37 3.79
CA ALA A 1 -18.18 21.06 4.51
C ALA A 1 -17.00 20.86 3.56
N LEU A 2 -16.96 19.84 2.70
CA LEU A 2 -15.80 19.53 1.84
C LEU A 2 -15.32 20.69 0.95
N ARG A 3 -16.23 21.48 0.38
CA ARG A 3 -15.88 22.68 -0.41
C ARG A 3 -15.08 23.71 0.40
N LEU A 4 -15.55 24.03 1.60
CA LEU A 4 -14.92 25.02 2.48
C LEU A 4 -13.60 24.50 3.05
N ALA A 5 -13.59 23.24 3.50
CA ALA A 5 -12.39 22.58 4.00
C ALA A 5 -11.32 22.48 2.90
N GLY A 6 -11.68 22.01 1.70
CA GLY A 6 -10.76 21.92 0.56
C GLY A 6 -10.21 23.27 0.13
N ALA A 7 -10.97 24.36 0.26
CA ALA A 7 -10.49 25.71 -0.01
C ALA A 7 -9.44 26.17 1.02
N VAL A 8 -9.70 26.03 2.31
CA VAL A 8 -8.72 26.40 3.36
C VAL A 8 -7.47 25.53 3.29
N GLU A 9 -7.65 24.21 3.13
CA GLU A 9 -6.54 23.25 3.06
C GLU A 9 -5.71 23.40 1.79
N SER A 10 -6.23 24.05 0.73
CA SER A 10 -5.47 24.28 -0.50
C SER A 10 -4.25 25.20 -0.34
N ALA A 11 -4.20 25.97 0.75
CA ALA A 11 -3.08 26.83 1.12
C ALA A 11 -2.07 26.15 2.08
N SER A 12 -2.32 24.88 2.47
CA SER A 12 -1.47 24.11 3.39
C SER A 12 -0.64 23.07 2.64
N GLU A 13 0.61 22.88 3.10
CA GLU A 13 1.53 21.88 2.54
C GLU A 13 1.45 20.52 3.24
N HIS A 14 0.58 20.37 4.24
CA HIS A 14 0.47 19.15 5.03
C HIS A 14 -0.12 17.98 4.18
N PRO A 15 0.35 16.73 4.34
CA PRO A 15 -0.17 15.59 3.56
C PRO A 15 -1.68 15.37 3.69
N VAL A 16 -2.24 15.57 4.88
CA VAL A 16 -3.70 15.52 5.13
C VAL A 16 -4.43 16.62 4.34
N ALA A 17 -3.86 17.82 4.28
CA ALA A 17 -4.41 18.95 3.52
C ALA A 17 -4.42 18.65 2.01
N ALA A 18 -3.32 18.07 1.51
CA ALA A 18 -3.23 17.63 0.12
C ALA A 18 -4.29 16.58 -0.23
N ALA A 19 -4.55 15.63 0.67
CA ALA A 19 -5.59 14.62 0.48
C ALA A 19 -7.00 15.22 0.44
N ILE A 20 -7.32 16.13 1.36
CA ILE A 20 -8.62 16.83 1.42
C ILE A 20 -8.81 17.72 0.18
N THR A 21 -7.78 18.48 -0.19
CA THR A 21 -7.79 19.36 -1.37
C THR A 21 -7.99 18.57 -2.65
N LYS A 22 -7.29 17.44 -2.80
CA LYS A 22 -7.46 16.53 -3.94
C LYS A 22 -8.90 16.00 -4.01
N ALA A 23 -9.43 15.47 -2.91
CA ALA A 23 -10.80 14.95 -2.86
C ALA A 23 -11.85 16.03 -3.13
N ALA A 24 -11.59 17.28 -2.74
CA ALA A 24 -12.47 18.40 -3.02
C ALA A 24 -12.44 18.78 -4.52
N ARG A 25 -11.25 18.85 -5.15
CA ARG A 25 -11.10 19.13 -6.59
C ARG A 25 -11.67 18.03 -7.49
N GLU A 26 -11.63 16.77 -7.05
CA GLU A 26 -12.23 15.66 -7.82
C GLU A 26 -13.77 15.71 -7.84
N ARG A 27 -14.39 16.35 -6.84
CA ARG A 27 -15.85 16.43 -6.69
C ARG A 27 -16.44 17.79 -7.04
N LEU A 28 -15.60 18.82 -7.16
CA LEU A 28 -16.00 20.21 -7.35
C LEU A 28 -15.19 20.81 -8.49
N ASP A 29 -15.86 21.52 -9.41
CA ASP A 29 -15.20 22.13 -10.58
C ASP A 29 -14.17 23.20 -10.21
N ALA A 30 -14.42 23.96 -9.13
CA ALA A 30 -13.51 24.99 -8.63
C ALA A 30 -13.60 25.13 -7.10
N LEU A 31 -12.45 25.40 -6.48
CA LEU A 31 -12.39 25.76 -5.06
C LEU A 31 -12.42 27.29 -4.90
N PRO A 32 -13.25 27.83 -3.99
CA PRO A 32 -13.25 29.25 -3.69
C PRO A 32 -11.90 29.71 -3.12
N ALA A 33 -11.57 30.99 -3.31
CA ALA A 33 -10.35 31.56 -2.75
C ALA A 33 -10.43 31.64 -1.22
N VAL A 34 -9.30 31.39 -0.56
CA VAL A 34 -9.14 31.60 0.88
C VAL A 34 -8.44 32.94 1.13
N THR A 35 -8.95 33.70 2.10
CA THR A 35 -8.31 34.91 2.62
C THR A 35 -8.03 34.74 4.12
N GLY A 36 -7.06 35.48 4.66
CA GLY A 36 -6.72 35.38 6.09
C GLY A 36 -6.27 33.99 6.53
N PHE A 37 -5.60 33.24 5.65
CA PHE A 37 -5.10 31.91 5.97
C PHE A 37 -4.10 31.96 7.12
N SER A 38 -4.27 31.05 8.08
CA SER A 38 -3.36 30.85 9.20
C SER A 38 -3.15 29.36 9.42
N ASN A 39 -1.89 28.97 9.55
CA ASN A 39 -1.47 27.61 9.85
C ASN A 39 -1.10 27.51 11.34
N HIS A 40 -1.77 26.61 12.06
CA HIS A 40 -1.52 26.34 13.47
C HIS A 40 -0.76 25.02 13.57
N GLU A 41 0.57 25.12 13.63
CA GLU A 41 1.49 23.98 13.56
C GLU A 41 1.05 22.81 14.47
N GLY A 42 0.90 21.63 13.86
CA GLY A 42 0.51 20.39 14.54
C GLY A 42 -0.95 20.31 15.00
N ARG A 43 -1.76 21.35 14.80
CA ARG A 43 -3.13 21.46 15.33
C ARG A 43 -4.19 21.56 14.23
N GLY A 44 -4.00 22.45 13.27
CA GLY A 44 -4.97 22.68 12.20
C GLY A 44 -4.70 23.93 11.36
N VAL A 45 -5.64 24.27 10.49
CA VAL A 45 -5.62 25.45 9.64
C VAL A 45 -6.91 26.23 9.79
N SER A 46 -6.84 27.55 9.60
CA SER A 46 -8.00 28.43 9.60
C SER A 46 -7.91 29.47 8.49
N GLY A 47 -9.06 29.96 8.05
CA GLY A 47 -9.14 31.07 7.10
C GLY A 47 -10.57 31.46 6.82
N THR A 48 -10.76 32.43 5.93
CA THR A 48 -12.07 32.90 5.49
C THR A 48 -12.32 32.45 4.06
N VAL A 49 -13.47 31.82 3.84
CA VAL A 49 -13.90 31.30 2.54
C VAL A 49 -15.34 31.75 2.32
N GLU A 50 -15.61 32.46 1.22
CA GLU A 50 -16.95 32.97 0.89
C GLU A 50 -17.56 33.82 2.02
N GLY A 51 -16.73 34.64 2.69
CA GLY A 51 -17.16 35.49 3.81
C GLY A 51 -17.36 34.76 5.14
N ARG A 52 -17.18 33.43 5.18
CA ARG A 52 -17.35 32.62 6.39
C ARG A 52 -16.00 32.21 6.97
N ARG A 53 -15.86 32.27 8.29
CA ARG A 53 -14.68 31.73 8.98
C ARG A 53 -14.76 30.21 8.97
N VAL A 54 -13.65 29.57 8.63
CA VAL A 54 -13.53 28.12 8.53
C VAL A 54 -12.27 27.69 9.27
N ALA A 55 -12.38 26.67 10.11
CA ALA A 55 -11.26 26.01 10.77
C ALA A 55 -11.32 24.51 10.51
N VAL A 56 -10.18 23.90 10.19
CA VAL A 56 -10.04 22.46 9.99
C VAL A 56 -8.88 21.96 10.84
N GLY A 57 -9.13 21.02 11.74
CA GLY A 57 -8.07 20.56 12.63
C GLY A 57 -8.49 19.50 13.64
N ARG A 58 -7.64 19.28 14.63
CA ARG A 58 -7.87 18.32 15.70
C ARG A 58 -9.02 18.78 16.62
N PRO A 59 -9.85 17.86 17.15
CA PRO A 59 -10.95 18.22 18.05
C PRO A 59 -10.50 19.03 19.27
N GLY A 60 -9.40 18.65 19.91
CA GLY A 60 -8.87 19.35 21.09
C GLY A 60 -8.50 20.80 20.81
N TRP A 61 -7.83 21.07 19.68
CA TRP A 61 -7.51 22.45 19.29
C TRP A 61 -8.77 23.29 19.03
N LEU A 62 -9.78 22.71 18.37
CA LEU A 62 -11.03 23.40 18.12
C LEU A 62 -11.79 23.73 19.42
N ALA A 63 -11.81 22.79 20.37
CA ALA A 63 -12.48 22.99 21.65
C ALA A 63 -11.72 23.97 22.56
N ASP A 64 -10.42 23.75 22.75
CA ASP A 64 -9.62 24.44 23.77
C ASP A 64 -9.21 25.86 23.34
N GLU A 65 -8.97 26.09 22.04
CA GLU A 65 -8.41 27.35 21.55
C GLU A 65 -9.37 28.14 20.65
N MET A 66 -10.20 27.43 19.88
CA MET A 66 -11.17 28.07 18.97
C MET A 66 -12.57 28.18 19.58
N GLY A 67 -12.79 27.65 20.79
CA GLY A 67 -14.06 27.71 21.51
C GLY A 67 -15.21 26.96 20.83
N VAL A 68 -14.89 25.94 20.02
CA VAL A 68 -15.87 25.16 19.26
C VAL A 68 -16.35 23.98 20.09
N GLU A 69 -17.64 23.95 20.38
CA GLU A 69 -18.28 22.77 20.94
C GLU A 69 -18.39 21.69 19.83
N VAL A 70 -17.79 20.52 20.07
CA VAL A 70 -17.86 19.37 19.16
C VAL A 70 -18.99 18.45 19.64
N PRO A 71 -20.10 18.33 18.88
CA PRO A 71 -21.21 17.45 19.25
C PRO A 71 -20.77 16.00 19.46
N GLU A 72 -21.43 15.29 20.37
CA GLU A 72 -21.13 13.88 20.70
C GLU A 72 -21.09 12.98 19.46
N ALA A 73 -22.00 13.18 18.50
CA ALA A 73 -22.01 12.44 17.25
C ALA A 73 -20.72 12.62 16.41
N LEU A 74 -20.14 13.84 16.39
CA LEU A 74 -18.87 14.09 15.69
C LEU A 74 -17.68 13.58 16.50
N SER A 75 -17.74 13.65 17.83
CA SER A 75 -16.71 13.06 18.70
C SER A 75 -16.63 11.54 18.51
N ALA A 76 -17.77 10.86 18.51
CA ALA A 76 -17.86 9.43 18.27
C ALA A 76 -17.32 9.04 16.88
N ALA A 77 -17.62 9.84 15.84
CA ALA A 77 -17.08 9.61 14.50
C ALA A 77 -15.56 9.82 14.41
N VAL A 78 -15.01 10.76 15.18
CA VAL A 78 -13.55 10.93 15.30
C VAL A 78 -12.92 9.73 16.00
N GLU A 79 -13.49 9.29 17.12
CA GLU A 79 -13.02 8.12 17.86
C GLU A 79 -13.06 6.86 16.99
N GLU A 80 -14.17 6.59 16.30
CA GLU A 80 -14.30 5.44 15.39
C GLU A 80 -13.25 5.46 14.26
N ALA A 81 -13.00 6.65 13.69
CA ALA A 81 -12.01 6.82 12.65
C ALA A 81 -10.58 6.61 13.18
N GLN A 82 -10.25 7.15 14.35
CA GLN A 82 -8.94 7.00 14.98
C GLN A 82 -8.71 5.56 15.45
N ASP A 83 -9.75 4.91 15.98
CA ASP A 83 -9.74 3.52 16.43
C ASP A 83 -9.46 2.56 15.27
N SER A 84 -9.82 2.92 14.05
CA SER A 84 -9.49 2.15 12.85
C SER A 84 -8.19 2.60 12.19
N GLY A 85 -7.41 3.50 12.80
CA GLY A 85 -6.12 3.97 12.29
C GLY A 85 -6.19 5.09 11.25
N ALA A 86 -7.37 5.64 10.98
CA ALA A 86 -7.49 6.78 10.09
C ALA A 86 -7.17 8.09 10.82
N THR A 87 -6.74 9.09 10.07
CA THR A 87 -6.63 10.46 10.58
C THR A 87 -7.98 11.15 10.42
N ALA A 88 -8.56 11.62 11.52
CA ALA A 88 -9.80 12.39 11.51
C ALA A 88 -9.54 13.85 11.90
N VAL A 89 -10.06 14.77 11.09
CA VAL A 89 -10.06 16.22 11.38
C VAL A 89 -11.50 16.74 11.36
N VAL A 90 -11.79 17.69 12.24
CA VAL A 90 -13.11 18.31 12.35
C VAL A 90 -13.10 19.61 11.55
N VAL A 91 -14.20 19.88 10.85
CA VAL A 91 -14.44 21.12 10.12
C VAL A 91 -15.42 21.96 10.93
N ALA A 92 -15.01 23.16 11.30
CA ALA A 92 -15.83 24.15 11.96
C ALA A 92 -16.03 25.38 11.06
N VAL A 93 -17.25 25.93 11.04
CA VAL A 93 -17.62 27.06 10.18
C VAL A 93 -18.47 28.06 10.96
N SER A 94 -18.29 29.36 10.72
CA SER A 94 -19.18 30.39 11.27
C SER A 94 -20.56 30.36 10.58
N ALA A 95 -21.55 31.03 11.17
CA ALA A 95 -22.84 31.22 10.52
C ALA A 95 -22.64 31.92 9.16
N ALA A 96 -23.55 31.67 8.21
CA ALA A 96 -23.58 32.49 7.00
C ALA A 96 -24.20 33.83 7.35
N ASP A 97 -23.59 34.92 6.90
CA ASP A 97 -24.14 36.26 7.01
C ASP A 97 -25.42 36.30 6.16
N THR A 98 -26.57 36.00 6.75
CA THR A 98 -27.89 36.24 6.15
C THR A 98 -28.17 37.73 6.19
N THR A 99 -27.39 38.51 5.44
CA THR A 99 -27.79 39.83 4.99
C THR A 99 -28.33 39.68 3.58
N ASP A 100 -29.59 39.26 3.50
CA ASP A 100 -30.43 39.60 2.36
C ASP A 100 -30.32 41.12 2.18
N ALA A 101 -29.99 41.52 0.96
CA ALA A 101 -29.72 42.90 0.57
C ALA A 101 -31.01 43.76 0.62
N THR A 102 -31.49 44.09 1.81
CA THR A 102 -32.40 45.21 2.11
C THR A 102 -32.44 45.37 3.62
N ASP A 103 -31.38 45.94 4.17
CA ASP A 103 -31.49 47.03 5.15
C ASP A 103 -30.08 47.43 5.56
N THR A 104 -29.76 48.69 5.33
CA THR A 104 -28.55 49.35 5.82
C THR A 104 -28.58 49.36 7.34
N VAL A 105 -27.99 48.34 7.97
CA VAL A 105 -27.58 48.38 9.37
C VAL A 105 -26.06 48.29 9.40
N GLU A 106 -25.49 49.15 10.21
CA GLU A 106 -24.08 49.49 10.31
C GLU A 106 -23.16 48.26 10.32
N ALA A 107 -22.27 48.20 9.32
CA ALA A 107 -21.11 47.31 9.29
C ALA A 107 -20.15 47.71 10.42
N GLY A 108 -20.43 47.20 11.62
CA GLY A 108 -19.68 47.49 12.84
C GLY A 108 -19.62 46.31 13.80
N ALA A 109 -19.87 45.08 13.34
CA ALA A 109 -19.68 43.87 14.14
C ALA A 109 -18.39 43.16 13.68
N ASP A 110 -17.44 43.10 14.61
CA ASP A 110 -16.19 42.38 14.59
C ASP A 110 -16.37 40.96 14.00
N ALA A 111 -16.09 40.76 12.70
CA ALA A 111 -16.23 39.46 12.02
C ALA A 111 -15.42 38.34 12.72
N ASP A 112 -14.46 38.71 13.56
CA ASP A 112 -13.67 37.81 14.41
C ASP A 112 -14.43 37.23 15.62
N LYS A 113 -15.68 37.67 15.90
CA LYS A 113 -16.47 37.22 17.06
C LYS A 113 -17.60 36.25 16.77
N GLU A 114 -17.85 35.89 15.52
CA GLU A 114 -18.86 34.86 15.25
C GLU A 114 -18.39 33.48 15.72
N PRO A 115 -19.20 32.75 16.51
CA PRO A 115 -18.83 31.43 17.01
C PRO A 115 -18.75 30.43 15.85
N LEU A 116 -17.66 29.68 15.82
CA LEU A 116 -17.47 28.57 14.92
C LEU A 116 -18.30 27.37 15.42
N GLN A 117 -19.00 26.69 14.51
CA GLN A 117 -19.75 25.47 14.82
C GLN A 117 -19.12 24.29 14.09
N ALA A 118 -18.89 23.18 14.81
CA ALA A 118 -18.42 21.94 14.19
C ALA A 118 -19.53 21.35 13.28
N VAL A 119 -19.24 21.22 11.99
CA VAL A 119 -20.24 20.81 10.97
C VAL A 119 -19.95 19.46 10.33
N ALA A 120 -18.71 18.95 10.41
CA ALA A 120 -18.34 17.68 9.81
C ALA A 120 -17.03 17.12 10.37
N VAL A 121 -16.83 15.81 10.21
CA VAL A 121 -15.53 15.13 10.33
C VAL A 121 -15.07 14.72 8.95
N LEU A 122 -13.82 15.00 8.61
CA LEU A 122 -13.14 14.48 7.44
C LEU A 122 -12.17 13.39 7.88
N VAL A 123 -12.37 12.19 7.35
CA VAL A 123 -11.54 11.03 7.63
C VAL A 123 -10.62 10.79 6.44
N VAL A 124 -9.32 10.85 6.70
CA VAL A 124 -8.25 10.59 5.74
C VAL A 124 -7.58 9.27 6.12
N ARG A 125 -7.52 8.35 5.17
CA ARG A 125 -6.96 7.01 5.36
C ARG A 125 -6.05 6.67 4.18
N ASP A 126 -4.98 5.95 4.46
CA ASP A 126 -4.28 5.23 3.40
C ASP A 126 -5.17 4.09 2.87
N THR A 127 -5.45 4.11 1.58
CA THR A 127 -6.36 3.15 0.97
C THR A 127 -5.58 1.94 0.48
N VAL A 128 -6.02 0.76 0.89
CA VAL A 128 -5.55 -0.49 0.32
C VAL A 128 -5.79 -0.47 -1.20
N ARG A 129 -4.76 -0.82 -1.98
CA ARG A 129 -4.87 -0.93 -3.44
C ARG A 129 -5.93 -1.97 -3.80
N SER A 130 -6.73 -1.67 -4.83
CA SER A 130 -7.86 -2.52 -5.24
C SER A 130 -7.44 -3.95 -5.61
N SER A 131 -6.23 -4.15 -6.12
CA SER A 131 -5.67 -5.46 -6.46
C SER A 131 -5.18 -6.27 -5.25
N SER A 132 -4.93 -5.64 -4.09
CA SER A 132 -4.27 -6.32 -2.95
C SER A 132 -5.05 -7.53 -2.44
N ARG A 133 -6.39 -7.44 -2.33
CA ARG A 133 -7.22 -8.57 -1.87
C ARG A 133 -7.10 -9.77 -2.83
N ALA A 134 -7.17 -9.51 -4.13
CA ALA A 134 -7.06 -10.56 -5.14
C ALA A 134 -5.64 -11.18 -5.14
N ALA A 135 -4.60 -10.37 -4.99
CA ALA A 135 -3.22 -10.82 -4.92
C ALA A 135 -2.97 -11.70 -3.68
N VAL A 136 -3.44 -11.29 -2.51
CA VAL A 136 -3.32 -12.07 -1.26
C VAL A 136 -4.06 -13.41 -1.39
N ALA A 137 -5.27 -13.41 -1.96
CA ALA A 137 -5.99 -14.66 -2.25
C ALA A 137 -5.21 -15.58 -3.20
N ALA A 138 -4.65 -15.03 -4.27
CA ALA A 138 -3.84 -15.79 -5.23
C ALA A 138 -2.56 -16.36 -4.60
N LEU A 139 -1.91 -15.64 -3.67
CA LEU A 139 -0.77 -16.16 -2.91
C LEU A 139 -1.19 -17.32 -2.01
N ARG A 140 -2.33 -17.22 -1.33
CA ARG A 140 -2.89 -18.32 -0.50
C ARG A 140 -3.23 -19.55 -1.36
N GLU A 141 -3.82 -19.37 -2.53
CA GLU A 141 -4.07 -20.47 -3.50
C GLU A 141 -2.78 -21.14 -3.98
N LEU A 142 -1.68 -20.39 -4.06
CA LEU A 142 -0.36 -20.92 -4.34
C LEU A 142 0.27 -21.61 -3.12
N GLY A 143 -0.39 -21.68 -1.97
CA GLY A 143 0.10 -22.27 -0.73
C GLY A 143 1.14 -21.40 -0.02
N ILE A 144 1.15 -20.09 -0.29
CA ILE A 144 2.02 -19.13 0.40
C ILE A 144 1.22 -18.51 1.54
N ARG A 145 1.78 -18.54 2.76
CA ARG A 145 1.21 -17.90 3.95
C ARG A 145 1.54 -16.39 3.92
N PRO A 146 0.54 -15.50 3.77
CA PRO A 146 0.77 -14.06 3.83
C PRO A 146 0.90 -13.61 5.29
N VAL A 147 1.86 -12.72 5.57
CA VAL A 147 2.09 -12.10 6.89
C VAL A 147 2.16 -10.59 6.67
N LEU A 148 1.47 -9.79 7.48
CA LEU A 148 1.50 -8.34 7.42
C LEU A 148 2.48 -7.80 8.47
N LEU A 149 3.49 -7.04 8.05
CA LEU A 149 4.41 -6.32 8.93
C LEU A 149 4.25 -4.82 8.72
N THR A 150 3.84 -4.08 9.75
CA THR A 150 3.68 -2.62 9.69
C THR A 150 4.17 -1.93 10.97
N GLY A 151 4.57 -0.67 10.82
CA GLY A 151 4.84 0.23 11.95
C GLY A 151 3.60 0.93 12.49
N ASP A 152 2.44 0.78 11.84
CA ASP A 152 1.17 1.32 12.30
C ASP A 152 0.67 0.60 13.55
N ASN A 153 -0.28 1.23 14.26
CA ASN A 153 -0.89 0.63 15.44
C ASN A 153 -1.66 -0.66 15.13
N ALA A 154 -1.83 -1.51 16.16
CA ALA A 154 -2.47 -2.82 16.02
C ALA A 154 -3.85 -2.78 15.34
N ARG A 155 -4.70 -1.82 15.71
CA ARG A 155 -6.06 -1.74 15.17
C ARG A 155 -6.10 -1.36 13.70
N ALA A 156 -5.23 -0.43 13.28
CA ALA A 156 -5.06 -0.04 11.88
C ALA A 156 -4.61 -1.24 11.04
N ALA A 157 -3.60 -1.96 11.54
CA ALA A 157 -3.04 -3.14 10.89
C ALA A 157 -4.07 -4.26 10.74
N GLU A 158 -4.83 -4.57 11.81
CA GLU A 158 -5.90 -5.57 11.80
C GLU A 158 -7.03 -5.18 10.83
N HIS A 159 -7.40 -3.89 10.78
CA HIS A 159 -8.39 -3.39 9.84
C HIS A 159 -7.95 -3.61 8.38
N VAL A 160 -6.71 -3.26 8.05
CA VAL A 160 -6.13 -3.50 6.71
C VAL A 160 -6.06 -4.99 6.41
N ALA A 161 -5.59 -5.81 7.35
CA ALA A 161 -5.50 -7.26 7.20
C ALA A 161 -6.87 -7.88 6.89
N ALA A 162 -7.93 -7.48 7.60
CA ALA A 162 -9.30 -7.94 7.33
C ALA A 162 -9.79 -7.52 5.93
N GLN A 163 -9.40 -6.34 5.45
CA GLN A 163 -9.73 -5.87 4.10
C GLN A 163 -9.01 -6.65 2.99
N VAL A 164 -7.83 -7.23 3.24
CA VAL A 164 -7.11 -8.03 2.23
C VAL A 164 -7.26 -9.54 2.42
N GLY A 165 -7.81 -9.97 3.56
CA GLY A 165 -7.98 -11.39 3.89
C GLY A 165 -6.71 -12.02 4.47
N ILE A 166 -5.95 -11.29 5.28
CA ILE A 166 -4.85 -11.80 6.12
C ILE A 166 -5.42 -12.10 7.52
N ASP A 167 -5.08 -13.26 8.06
CA ASP A 167 -5.55 -13.68 9.38
C ASP A 167 -4.90 -12.81 10.48
N ALA A 168 -5.66 -12.43 11.52
CA ALA A 168 -5.15 -11.53 12.57
C ALA A 168 -3.91 -12.05 13.30
N ALA A 169 -3.77 -13.38 13.40
CA ALA A 169 -2.58 -14.03 13.98
C ALA A 169 -1.30 -13.81 13.15
N GLU A 170 -1.44 -13.48 11.86
CA GLU A 170 -0.34 -13.23 10.92
C GLU A 170 -0.10 -11.72 10.73
N VAL A 171 -0.58 -10.88 11.66
CA VAL A 171 -0.34 -9.44 11.68
C VAL A 171 0.69 -9.10 12.76
N ARG A 172 1.73 -8.36 12.38
CA ARG A 172 2.72 -7.77 13.27
C ARG A 172 2.68 -6.26 13.09
N ALA A 173 2.10 -5.58 14.06
CA ALA A 173 1.93 -4.14 14.10
C ALA A 173 2.97 -3.49 15.04
N GLU A 174 3.10 -2.17 14.96
CA GLU A 174 4.01 -1.36 15.79
C GLU A 174 5.48 -1.82 15.70
N VAL A 175 5.85 -2.39 14.55
CA VAL A 175 7.17 -2.98 14.31
C VAL A 175 8.16 -1.90 13.88
N LEU A 176 9.28 -1.75 14.60
CA LEU A 176 10.37 -0.86 14.21
C LEU A 176 11.11 -1.41 12.98
N PRO A 177 11.85 -0.58 12.21
CA PRO A 177 12.62 -1.06 11.06
C PRO A 177 13.58 -2.22 11.38
N THR A 178 14.22 -2.19 12.55
CA THR A 178 15.09 -3.27 13.04
C THR A 178 14.31 -4.56 13.31
N ASP A 179 13.11 -4.42 13.85
CA ASP A 179 12.28 -5.54 14.29
C ASP A 179 11.70 -6.27 13.07
N LYS A 180 11.46 -5.56 11.96
CA LYS A 180 11.04 -6.20 10.69
C LYS A 180 12.04 -7.25 10.23
N ARG A 181 13.34 -6.94 10.30
CA ARG A 181 14.43 -7.90 10.00
C ARG A 181 14.35 -9.10 10.94
N ASP A 182 14.15 -8.87 12.23
CA ASP A 182 14.16 -9.92 13.24
C ASP A 182 12.95 -10.85 13.11
N VAL A 183 11.78 -10.32 12.72
CA VAL A 183 10.61 -11.14 12.37
C VAL A 183 10.90 -12.04 11.16
N VAL A 184 11.54 -11.51 10.11
CA VAL A 184 11.94 -12.30 8.94
C VAL A 184 12.94 -13.40 9.34
N ALA A 185 13.94 -13.05 10.14
CA ALA A 185 14.94 -14.00 10.62
C ALA A 185 14.32 -15.12 11.48
N ALA A 186 13.36 -14.79 12.35
CA ALA A 186 12.64 -15.77 13.17
C ALA A 186 11.85 -16.76 12.31
N LEU A 187 11.12 -16.28 11.30
CA LEU A 187 10.40 -17.14 10.36
C LEU A 187 11.36 -18.06 9.57
N GLN A 188 12.52 -17.55 9.17
CA GLN A 188 13.55 -18.36 8.50
C GLN A 188 14.17 -19.42 9.43
N ALA A 189 14.37 -19.08 10.71
CA ALA A 189 14.87 -20.00 11.73
C ALA A 189 13.88 -21.15 12.03
N GLU A 190 12.57 -20.91 11.85
CA GLU A 190 11.53 -21.95 11.86
C GLU A 190 11.55 -22.84 10.60
N GLY A 191 12.46 -22.58 9.66
CA GLY A 191 12.64 -23.34 8.42
C GLY A 191 11.79 -22.83 7.25
N ALA A 192 11.11 -21.68 7.39
CA ALA A 192 10.37 -21.10 6.29
C ALA A 192 11.32 -20.51 5.22
N VAL A 193 10.87 -20.54 3.97
CA VAL A 193 11.47 -19.76 2.88
C VAL A 193 10.65 -18.48 2.74
N VAL A 194 11.23 -17.33 3.06
CA VAL A 194 10.47 -16.08 3.25
C VAL A 194 10.61 -15.16 2.05
N GLY A 195 9.47 -14.77 1.47
CA GLY A 195 9.40 -13.67 0.51
C GLY A 195 8.98 -12.38 1.22
N MET A 196 9.82 -11.35 1.22
CA MET A 196 9.51 -10.04 1.78
C MET A 196 9.22 -9.06 0.64
N VAL A 197 8.10 -8.32 0.73
CA VAL A 197 7.76 -7.24 -0.21
C VAL A 197 7.78 -5.92 0.56
N GLY A 198 8.48 -4.91 0.05
CA GLY A 198 8.58 -3.59 0.68
C GLY A 198 8.89 -2.48 -0.31
N ASP A 199 8.69 -1.23 0.10
CA ASP A 199 8.92 -0.03 -0.71
C ASP A 199 9.74 1.05 -0.01
N GLY A 200 9.94 0.95 1.30
CA GLY A 200 10.62 1.96 2.09
C GLY A 200 12.10 1.67 2.35
N VAL A 201 12.85 2.74 2.64
CA VAL A 201 14.21 2.65 3.24
C VAL A 201 14.17 1.79 4.52
N ASN A 202 13.06 1.86 5.26
CA ASN A 202 12.82 1.09 6.48
C ASN A 202 12.71 -0.42 6.25
N ASP A 203 12.46 -0.88 5.03
CA ASP A 203 12.30 -2.30 4.70
C ASP A 203 13.57 -2.94 4.15
N ALA A 204 14.58 -2.13 3.78
CA ALA A 204 15.80 -2.62 3.12
C ALA A 204 16.52 -3.72 3.91
N ALA A 205 16.61 -3.58 5.24
CA ALA A 205 17.22 -4.61 6.09
C ALA A 205 16.41 -5.92 6.11
N ALA A 206 15.09 -5.83 6.11
CA ALA A 206 14.21 -6.99 6.07
C ALA A 206 14.22 -7.68 4.69
N LEU A 207 14.30 -6.90 3.61
CA LEU A 207 14.46 -7.38 2.23
C LEU A 207 15.77 -8.16 2.07
N ALA A 208 16.89 -7.59 2.52
CA ALA A 208 18.19 -8.26 2.50
C ALA A 208 18.18 -9.54 3.35
N GLN A 209 17.56 -9.52 4.52
CA GLN A 209 17.41 -10.72 5.36
C GLN A 209 16.58 -11.80 4.66
N ALA A 210 15.49 -11.44 4.00
CA ALA A 210 14.67 -12.37 3.25
C ALA A 210 15.48 -13.06 2.14
N GLY A 211 16.34 -12.33 1.42
CA GLY A 211 17.22 -12.86 0.38
C GLY A 211 18.20 -13.93 0.87
N THR A 212 18.58 -13.94 2.16
CA THR A 212 19.48 -14.98 2.70
C THR A 212 18.88 -16.39 2.65
N GLN A 213 17.55 -16.51 2.80
CA GLN A 213 16.80 -17.77 2.74
C GLN A 213 15.40 -17.52 2.18
N GLY A 214 15.34 -17.08 0.93
CA GLY A 214 14.08 -16.69 0.30
C GLY A 214 14.27 -15.64 -0.78
N LEU A 215 13.51 -14.55 -0.67
CA LEU A 215 13.50 -13.51 -1.69
C LEU A 215 13.10 -12.13 -1.13
N GLY A 216 13.90 -11.11 -1.40
CA GLY A 216 13.51 -9.71 -1.25
C GLY A 216 12.88 -9.16 -2.54
N LEU A 217 11.70 -8.54 -2.44
CA LEU A 217 10.96 -7.93 -3.53
C LEU A 217 10.74 -6.44 -3.24
N ALA A 218 11.38 -5.56 -3.99
CA ALA A 218 11.16 -4.11 -3.86
C ALA A 218 10.13 -3.62 -4.86
N MET A 219 9.25 -2.71 -4.43
CA MET A 219 8.40 -1.96 -5.35
C MET A 219 9.23 -0.96 -6.16
N GLY A 220 8.98 -0.82 -7.46
CA GLY A 220 9.72 0.07 -8.35
C GLY A 220 9.48 1.56 -8.12
N SER A 221 8.44 1.89 -7.34
CA SER A 221 8.22 3.24 -6.78
C SER A 221 8.89 3.44 -5.43
N GLY A 222 9.58 2.42 -4.91
CA GLY A 222 10.24 2.45 -3.60
C GLY A 222 11.54 3.23 -3.62
N ALA A 223 12.12 3.43 -2.44
CA ALA A 223 13.39 4.11 -2.29
C ALA A 223 14.55 3.33 -2.93
N ASP A 224 15.57 4.03 -3.46
CA ASP A 224 16.73 3.41 -4.13
C ASP A 224 17.41 2.34 -3.26
N VAL A 225 17.52 2.59 -1.95
CA VAL A 225 18.09 1.64 -0.98
C VAL A 225 17.29 0.33 -0.91
N ALA A 226 15.97 0.39 -1.04
CA ALA A 226 15.13 -0.81 -1.06
C ALA A 226 15.31 -1.59 -2.37
N ILE A 227 15.44 -0.88 -3.50
CA ILE A 227 15.67 -1.47 -4.82
C ILE A 227 17.02 -2.20 -4.86
N GLU A 228 18.09 -1.60 -4.32
CA GLU A 228 19.42 -2.22 -4.27
C GLU A 228 19.48 -3.43 -3.32
N ALA A 229 18.70 -3.42 -2.24
CA ALA A 229 18.68 -4.51 -1.26
C ALA A 229 17.83 -5.72 -1.69
N ALA A 230 16.98 -5.58 -2.70
CA ALA A 230 16.06 -6.63 -3.14
C ALA A 230 16.63 -7.49 -4.27
N ASP A 231 16.25 -8.78 -4.29
CA ASP A 231 16.60 -9.70 -5.36
C ASP A 231 15.78 -9.45 -6.65
N ILE A 232 14.56 -8.93 -6.50
CA ILE A 232 13.65 -8.61 -7.60
C ILE A 232 13.03 -7.23 -7.38
N THR A 233 13.06 -6.41 -8.43
CA THR A 233 12.33 -5.13 -8.48
C THR A 233 11.03 -5.28 -9.27
N LEU A 234 9.90 -4.99 -8.62
CA LEU A 234 8.57 -5.00 -9.22
C LEU A 234 8.29 -3.64 -9.85
N VAL A 235 8.41 -3.55 -11.18
CA VAL A 235 8.17 -2.29 -11.91
C VAL A 235 6.75 -1.76 -11.73
N ARG A 236 5.78 -2.66 -11.55
CA ARG A 236 4.38 -2.29 -11.26
C ARG A 236 4.21 -2.00 -9.77
N THR A 237 3.30 -1.10 -9.46
CA THR A 237 2.99 -0.72 -8.07
C THR A 237 1.95 -1.64 -7.41
N ASP A 238 1.66 -2.79 -8.00
CA ASP A 238 0.70 -3.78 -7.51
C ASP A 238 1.37 -5.10 -7.07
N LEU A 239 0.72 -5.80 -6.14
CA LEU A 239 1.18 -7.11 -5.66
C LEU A 239 0.97 -8.24 -6.69
N ASP A 240 0.20 -7.99 -7.76
CA ASP A 240 -0.01 -8.93 -8.85
C ASP A 240 1.31 -9.32 -9.53
N ALA A 241 2.28 -8.41 -9.59
CA ALA A 241 3.61 -8.70 -10.11
C ALA A 241 4.35 -9.76 -9.27
N ALA A 242 4.20 -9.75 -7.93
CA ALA A 242 4.77 -10.78 -7.07
C ALA A 242 4.10 -12.15 -7.31
N VAL A 243 2.77 -12.17 -7.45
CA VAL A 243 2.02 -13.39 -7.80
C VAL A 243 2.48 -13.95 -9.14
N ALA A 244 2.62 -13.09 -10.15
CA ALA A 244 3.10 -13.47 -11.47
C ALA A 244 4.53 -14.04 -11.41
N ALA A 245 5.43 -13.40 -10.66
CA ALA A 245 6.79 -13.89 -10.47
C ALA A 245 6.83 -15.30 -9.89
N VAL A 246 6.02 -15.59 -8.87
CA VAL A 246 5.90 -16.94 -8.28
C VAL A 246 5.37 -17.95 -9.31
N ARG A 247 4.32 -17.59 -10.06
CA ARG A 247 3.73 -18.48 -11.09
C ARG A 247 4.73 -18.81 -12.19
N VAL A 248 5.41 -17.80 -12.72
CA VAL A 248 6.45 -17.95 -13.74
C VAL A 248 7.59 -18.80 -13.20
N SER A 249 8.09 -18.54 -12.00
CA SER A 249 9.15 -19.34 -11.37
C SER A 249 8.78 -20.82 -11.27
N ARG A 250 7.57 -21.15 -10.79
CA ARG A 250 7.08 -22.54 -10.71
C ARG A 250 6.93 -23.19 -12.07
N ALA A 251 6.45 -22.46 -13.08
CA ALA A 251 6.35 -22.95 -14.44
C ALA A 251 7.73 -23.25 -15.04
N THR A 252 8.70 -22.35 -14.85
CA THR A 252 10.09 -22.52 -15.28
C THR A 252 10.73 -23.73 -14.64
N LEU A 253 10.61 -23.91 -13.32
CA LEU A 253 11.15 -25.07 -12.62
C LEU A 253 10.52 -26.38 -13.09
N ARG A 254 9.23 -26.39 -13.43
CA ARG A 254 8.57 -27.56 -14.02
C ARG A 254 9.16 -27.93 -15.38
N ILE A 255 9.39 -26.94 -16.24
CA ILE A 255 10.03 -27.15 -17.55
C ILE A 255 11.48 -27.63 -17.38
N ILE A 256 12.25 -27.03 -16.47
CA ILE A 256 13.63 -27.46 -16.17
C ILE A 256 13.64 -28.93 -15.72
N ARG A 257 12.76 -29.31 -14.79
CA ARG A 257 12.65 -30.72 -14.33
C ARG A 257 12.29 -31.67 -15.46
N GLN A 258 11.38 -31.29 -16.36
CA GLN A 258 11.04 -32.07 -17.55
C GLN A 258 12.23 -32.23 -18.50
N ASN A 259 12.95 -31.14 -18.77
CA ASN A 259 14.10 -31.15 -19.66
C ASN A 259 15.24 -32.02 -19.09
N LEU A 260 15.52 -31.91 -17.79
CA LEU A 260 16.49 -32.75 -17.10
C LEU A 260 16.06 -34.22 -17.11
N PHE A 261 14.78 -34.51 -16.86
CA PHE A 261 14.26 -35.87 -16.92
C PHE A 261 14.55 -36.51 -18.29
N TRP A 262 14.23 -35.82 -19.39
CA TRP A 262 14.49 -36.34 -20.74
C TRP A 262 15.98 -36.48 -21.05
N ALA A 263 16.79 -35.52 -20.62
CA ALA A 263 18.24 -35.58 -20.78
C ALA A 263 18.85 -36.80 -20.07
N PHE A 264 18.42 -37.10 -18.84
CA PHE A 264 18.90 -38.26 -18.09
C PHE A 264 18.30 -39.58 -18.56
N ALA A 265 17.00 -39.63 -18.86
CA ALA A 265 16.33 -40.86 -19.28
C ALA A 265 16.98 -41.47 -20.54
N TYR A 266 17.35 -40.62 -21.50
CA TYR A 266 18.08 -41.05 -22.68
C TYR A 266 19.45 -41.64 -22.31
N ASN A 267 20.25 -40.94 -21.49
CA ASN A 267 21.57 -41.41 -21.10
C ASN A 267 21.51 -42.73 -20.32
N VAL A 268 20.55 -42.86 -19.39
CA VAL A 268 20.31 -44.09 -18.63
C VAL A 268 19.95 -45.27 -19.53
N ALA A 269 19.19 -45.06 -20.60
CA ALA A 269 18.87 -46.11 -21.57
C ALA A 269 20.01 -46.41 -22.56
N ALA A 270 20.73 -45.38 -23.01
CA ALA A 270 21.77 -45.50 -24.02
C ALA A 270 23.05 -46.17 -23.49
N ILE A 271 23.43 -45.93 -22.22
CA ILE A 271 24.66 -46.50 -21.63
C ILE A 271 24.64 -48.04 -21.60
N PRO A 272 23.60 -48.73 -21.07
CA PRO A 272 23.52 -50.19 -21.12
C PRO A 272 23.48 -50.74 -22.55
N LEU A 273 22.79 -50.05 -23.45
CA LEU A 273 22.68 -50.47 -24.85
C LEU A 273 24.03 -50.35 -25.59
N ALA A 274 24.81 -49.32 -25.29
CA ALA A 274 26.17 -49.16 -25.78
C ALA A 274 27.12 -50.20 -25.17
N ALA A 275 27.01 -50.47 -23.87
CA ALA A 275 27.80 -51.50 -23.19
C ALA A 275 27.52 -52.91 -23.74
N ALA A 276 26.29 -53.17 -24.18
CA ALA A 276 25.90 -54.41 -24.86
C ALA A 276 26.33 -54.46 -26.34
N GLY A 277 26.95 -53.40 -26.88
CA GLY A 277 27.37 -53.30 -28.28
C GLY A 277 26.24 -53.11 -29.29
N LEU A 278 25.03 -52.80 -28.82
CA LEU A 278 23.81 -52.71 -29.62
C LEU A 278 23.50 -51.27 -30.10
N LEU A 279 24.27 -50.28 -29.65
CA LEU A 279 24.05 -48.87 -29.97
C LEU A 279 24.96 -48.40 -31.12
N ASN A 280 24.35 -48.04 -32.25
CA ASN A 280 25.07 -47.41 -33.36
C ASN A 280 25.34 -45.92 -33.06
N PRO A 281 26.60 -45.43 -33.15
CA PRO A 281 26.96 -44.03 -32.91
C PRO A 281 26.13 -43.00 -33.68
N MET A 282 25.69 -43.33 -34.91
CA MET A 282 24.84 -42.45 -35.72
C MET A 282 23.44 -42.28 -35.12
N ILE A 283 22.86 -43.37 -34.59
CA ILE A 283 21.55 -43.34 -33.94
C ILE A 283 21.64 -42.55 -32.63
N ALA A 284 22.74 -42.72 -31.89
CA ALA A 284 22.99 -41.96 -30.67
C ALA A 284 23.13 -40.46 -30.94
N GLY A 285 23.84 -40.07 -32.01
CA GLY A 285 23.96 -38.67 -32.42
C GLY A 285 22.63 -38.06 -32.87
N ALA A 286 21.82 -38.79 -33.62
CA ALA A 286 20.49 -38.33 -34.05
C ALA A 286 19.54 -38.14 -32.85
N ALA A 287 19.55 -39.05 -31.89
CA ALA A 287 18.75 -38.94 -30.67
C ALA A 287 19.17 -37.75 -29.81
N MET A 288 20.47 -37.45 -29.73
CA MET A 288 20.99 -36.27 -29.03
C MET A 288 20.51 -34.96 -29.68
N ALA A 289 20.55 -34.86 -31.01
CA ALA A 289 20.04 -33.71 -31.73
C ALA A 289 18.52 -33.53 -31.55
N ALA A 290 17.75 -34.62 -31.60
CA ALA A 290 16.31 -34.60 -31.37
C ALA A 290 15.96 -34.15 -29.93
N SER A 291 16.74 -34.56 -28.93
CA SER A 291 16.58 -34.13 -27.54
C SER A 291 16.73 -32.61 -27.39
N SER A 292 17.74 -32.01 -28.03
CA SER A 292 17.92 -30.54 -28.05
C SER A 292 16.72 -29.81 -28.64
N VAL A 293 16.15 -30.32 -29.73
CA VAL A 293 14.93 -29.75 -30.34
C VAL A 293 13.75 -29.86 -29.37
N ILE A 294 13.56 -30.98 -28.70
CA ILE A 294 12.48 -31.18 -27.72
C ILE A 294 12.65 -30.23 -26.53
N VAL A 295 13.86 -30.10 -25.98
CA VAL A 295 14.18 -29.22 -24.85
C VAL A 295 13.94 -27.75 -25.21
N VAL A 296 14.40 -27.30 -26.38
CA VAL A 296 14.17 -25.93 -26.87
C VAL A 296 12.68 -25.69 -27.08
N THR A 297 11.98 -26.62 -27.74
CA THR A 297 10.52 -26.52 -27.98
C THR A 297 9.73 -26.48 -26.69
N ASN A 298 10.09 -27.31 -25.70
CA ASN A 298 9.45 -27.33 -24.39
C ASN A 298 9.70 -26.02 -23.63
N SER A 299 10.91 -25.46 -23.74
CA SER A 299 11.27 -24.17 -23.12
C SER A 299 10.49 -22.99 -23.71
N LEU A 300 10.19 -23.02 -25.02
CA LEU A 300 9.37 -22.01 -25.68
C LEU A 300 7.92 -21.97 -25.19
N ARG A 301 7.41 -23.03 -24.54
CA ARG A 301 6.08 -23.02 -23.92
C ARG A 301 5.94 -21.98 -22.81
N LEU A 302 7.06 -21.60 -22.18
CA LEU A 302 7.08 -20.56 -21.15
C LEU A 302 6.67 -19.18 -21.69
N ARG A 303 6.86 -18.91 -23.00
CA ARG A 303 6.40 -17.65 -23.65
C ARG A 303 4.88 -17.47 -23.61
N ARG A 304 4.11 -18.52 -23.32
CA ARG A 304 2.64 -18.49 -23.21
C ARG A 304 2.14 -18.47 -21.77
N ALA A 305 3.04 -18.48 -20.78
CA ALA A 305 2.71 -18.56 -19.36
C ALA A 305 2.70 -17.20 -18.65
N GLY A 306 3.06 -16.12 -19.36
CA GLY A 306 2.96 -14.73 -18.91
C GLY A 306 1.65 -14.10 -19.33
#